data_AF-A0A7K9SAR4-F1
#
_entry.id   AF-A0A7K9SAR4-F1
#
_cell.length_a   1.000
_cell.length_b   1.000
_cell.length_c   1.000
_cell.angle_alpha   90.00
_cell.angle_beta   90.00
_cell.angle_gamma   90.00
#
_symmetry.space_group_name_H-M   'P 1'
#
loop_
_entity.id
_entity.type
_entity.pdbx_description
1 polymer ?
#
loop_
_entity_poly.entity_id
_entity_poly.type
_entity_poly.pdbx_seq_one_letter_code
_entity_poly.pdbx_strand_id
1 'polypeptide(L)'
;MDTVPVYHGAITREAGEKLLLAAGTDGSYLLRDSESVPGAYCLCVLHQGYVYTYRVSKTESGSWSAETAPGVHRRLFRKVHNLLSAFQKPNQGIVTPLQNPVVSHAKSSGSPGSAGGRKPRLQPSTAL
;
A
#
# COMPACT_ATOMS: atom_id res chain seq x y z
N MET A 1 -5.13 -15.22 -13.65
CA MET A 1 -5.59 -14.44 -12.48
C MET A 1 -4.88 -13.10 -12.51
N ASP A 2 -5.62 -11.99 -12.61
CA ASP A 2 -5.04 -10.64 -12.57
C ASP A 2 -4.36 -10.42 -11.20
N THR A 3 -3.04 -10.54 -11.14
CA THR A 3 -2.25 -10.25 -9.93
C THR A 3 -2.10 -8.75 -9.79
N VAL A 4 -2.65 -8.20 -8.70
CA VAL A 4 -2.50 -6.78 -8.36
C VAL A 4 -1.18 -6.62 -7.58
N PRO A 5 -0.19 -5.88 -8.08
CA PRO A 5 1.13 -5.81 -7.47
C PRO A 5 1.12 -5.11 -6.09
N VAL A 6 0.12 -4.25 -5.86
CA VAL A 6 -0.09 -3.56 -4.57
C VAL A 6 -0.89 -4.39 -3.57
N TYR A 7 -1.27 -5.63 -3.89
CA TYR A 7 -1.99 -6.50 -2.97
C TYR A 7 -1.00 -7.26 -2.09
N HIS A 8 -1.12 -7.08 -0.77
CA HIS A 8 -0.26 -7.69 0.24
C HIS A 8 -0.90 -8.90 0.93
N GLY A 9 -2.15 -9.25 0.60
CA GLY A 9 -2.89 -10.31 1.28
C GLY A 9 -3.38 -9.90 2.67
N ALA A 10 -3.48 -10.88 3.57
CA ALA A 10 -3.97 -10.71 4.94
C ALA A 10 -2.88 -10.16 5.88
N ILE A 11 -2.32 -9.00 5.54
CA ILE A 11 -1.47 -8.25 6.48
C ILE A 11 -2.33 -7.46 7.47
N THR A 12 -1.82 -7.28 8.69
CA THR A 12 -2.50 -6.47 9.71
C THR A 12 -2.53 -5.00 9.31
N ARG A 13 -3.47 -4.24 9.88
CA ARG A 13 -3.52 -2.79 9.71
C ARG A 13 -2.18 -2.14 10.04
N GLU A 14 -1.59 -2.49 11.18
CA GLU A 14 -0.36 -1.89 11.67
C GLU A 14 0.83 -2.19 10.73
N ALA A 15 0.87 -3.39 10.15
CA ALA A 15 1.86 -3.74 9.14
C ALA A 15 1.70 -2.90 7.86
N GLY A 16 0.46 -2.70 7.40
CA GLY A 16 0.16 -1.85 6.25
C GLY A 16 0.53 -0.38 6.50
N GLU A 17 0.21 0.15 7.68
CA GLU A 17 0.59 1.51 8.07
C GLU A 17 2.11 1.68 8.09
N LYS A 18 2.85 0.73 8.68
CA LYS A 18 4.30 0.77 8.71
C LYS A 18 4.92 0.78 7.30
N LEU A 19 4.37 0.01 6.36
CA LEU A 19 4.84 -0.01 4.97
C LEU A 19 4.61 1.33 4.27
N LEU A 20 3.43 1.93 4.47
CA LEU A 20 3.10 3.24 3.92
C LEU A 20 3.97 4.34 4.53
N LEU A 21 4.10 4.36 5.85
CA LEU A 21 4.95 5.31 6.57
C LEU A 21 6.43 5.17 6.20
N ALA A 22 6.91 3.93 5.97
CA ALA A 22 8.27 3.69 5.49
C ALA A 22 8.49 4.21 4.06
N ALA A 23 7.47 4.20 3.21
CA ALA A 23 7.52 4.85 1.89
C ALA A 23 7.57 6.39 2.01
N GLY A 24 6.97 6.94 3.07
CA GLY A 24 7.12 8.35 3.46
C GLY A 24 6.64 9.37 2.41
N THR A 25 5.88 8.92 1.41
CA THR A 25 5.50 9.72 0.24
C THR A 25 3.99 9.82 0.14
N ASP A 26 3.47 11.04 0.01
CA ASP A 26 2.05 11.28 -0.25
C ASP A 26 1.53 10.52 -1.48
N GLY A 27 0.32 9.98 -1.38
CA GLY A 27 -0.25 9.14 -2.43
C GLY A 27 0.37 7.76 -2.53
N SER A 28 1.21 7.36 -1.56
CA SER A 28 1.59 5.96 -1.34
C SER A 28 0.36 5.14 -1.00
N TYR A 29 0.21 3.97 -1.62
CA TYR A 29 -0.97 3.15 -1.39
C TYR A 29 -0.69 1.65 -1.48
N LEU A 30 -1.52 0.87 -0.78
CA LEU A 30 -1.53 -0.59 -0.82
C LEU A 30 -2.93 -1.15 -0.61
N LEU A 31 -3.13 -2.39 -1.03
CA LEU A 31 -4.35 -3.15 -0.84
C LEU A 31 -4.07 -4.35 0.08
N ARG A 32 -4.92 -4.56 1.08
CA ARG A 32 -4.86 -5.71 1.99
C ARG A 32 -6.24 -6.32 2.20
N ASP A 33 -6.30 -7.51 2.78
CA ASP A 33 -7.57 -8.07 3.22
C ASP A 33 -8.09 -7.33 4.46
N SER A 34 -9.42 -7.24 4.56
CA SER A 34 -10.08 -6.67 5.74
C SER A 34 -10.09 -7.69 6.88
N GLU A 35 -9.47 -7.34 8.00
CA GLU A 35 -9.43 -8.19 9.21
C GLU A 35 -10.82 -8.35 9.85
N SER A 36 -11.68 -7.34 9.70
CA SER A 36 -13.00 -7.32 10.35
C SER A 36 -14.13 -7.88 9.48
N VAL A 37 -13.95 -7.93 8.16
CA VAL A 37 -15.04 -8.24 7.21
C VAL A 37 -14.53 -9.23 6.17
N PRO A 38 -14.98 -10.50 6.22
CA PRO A 38 -14.55 -11.51 5.24
C PRO A 38 -15.03 -11.14 3.83
N GLY A 39 -14.14 -11.28 2.85
CA GLY A 39 -14.41 -10.93 1.45
C GLY A 39 -14.38 -9.43 1.14
N ALA A 40 -14.10 -8.58 2.13
CA ALA A 40 -13.77 -7.18 1.92
C ALA A 40 -12.25 -6.97 1.95
N TYR A 41 -11.84 -5.89 1.32
CA TYR A 41 -10.47 -5.43 1.18
C TYR A 41 -10.36 -4.03 1.76
N CYS A 42 -9.15 -3.66 2.16
CA CYS A 42 -8.82 -2.34 2.65
C CYS A 42 -7.78 -1.71 1.72
N LEU A 43 -8.15 -0.62 1.08
CA LEU A 43 -7.25 0.25 0.33
C LEU A 43 -6.71 1.30 1.29
N CYS A 44 -5.43 1.18 1.64
CA CYS A 44 -4.75 2.11 2.54
C CYS A 44 -3.95 3.12 1.72
N VAL A 45 -4.07 4.41 2.02
CA VAL A 45 -3.43 5.52 1.32
C VAL A 45 -2.77 6.45 2.32
N LEU A 46 -1.48 6.77 2.12
CA LEU A 46 -0.77 7.74 2.93
C LEU A 46 -1.03 9.16 2.41
N HIS A 47 -1.42 10.04 3.33
CA HIS A 47 -1.47 11.47 3.06
C HIS A 47 -1.11 12.28 4.31
N GLN A 48 -0.19 13.23 4.19
CA GLN A 48 0.25 14.14 5.26
C GLN A 48 0.62 13.41 6.56
N GLY A 49 1.25 12.24 6.45
CA GLY A 49 1.64 11.41 7.61
C GLY A 49 0.52 10.59 8.23
N TYR A 50 -0.70 10.66 7.69
CA TYR A 50 -1.85 9.85 8.13
C TYR A 50 -2.21 8.79 7.10
N VAL A 51 -2.56 7.60 7.58
CA VAL A 51 -3.01 6.49 6.73
C VAL A 51 -4.53 6.46 6.68
N TYR A 52 -5.07 6.75 5.50
CA TYR A 52 -6.49 6.70 5.22
C TYR A 52 -6.86 5.32 4.70
N THR A 53 -7.84 4.66 5.34
CA THR A 53 -8.29 3.33 4.93
C THR A 53 -9.67 3.41 4.32
N TYR A 54 -9.78 2.95 3.07
CA TYR A 54 -11.01 2.86 2.32
C TYR A 54 -11.39 1.39 2.16
N ARG A 55 -12.60 1.02 2.59
CA ARG A 55 -13.08 -0.35 2.43
C ARG A 55 -13.50 -0.58 0.98
N VAL A 56 -13.06 -1.68 0.39
CA VAL A 56 -13.39 -2.09 -0.98
C VAL A 56 -13.98 -3.48 -0.92
N SER A 57 -15.13 -3.71 -1.55
CA SER A 57 -15.75 -5.03 -1.58
C SER A 57 -16.23 -5.38 -2.97
N LYS A 58 -16.36 -6.69 -3.21
CA LYS A 58 -17.02 -7.21 -4.39
C LYS A 58 -18.51 -7.32 -4.09
N THR A 59 -19.31 -6.70 -4.93
CA THR A 59 -20.77 -6.82 -4.95
C THR A 59 -21.19 -8.21 -5.41
N GLU A 60 -22.43 -8.59 -5.09
CA GLU A 60 -23.02 -9.88 -5.49
C GLU A 60 -23.01 -10.08 -7.01
N SER A 61 -23.19 -9.00 -7.78
CA SER A 61 -23.09 -9.00 -9.26
C SER A 61 -21.65 -9.17 -9.78
N GLY A 62 -20.68 -9.34 -8.90
CA GLY A 62 -19.28 -9.54 -9.24
C GLY A 62 -18.48 -8.26 -9.55
N SER A 63 -19.10 -7.09 -9.39
CA SER A 63 -18.43 -5.79 -9.57
C SER A 63 -17.75 -5.31 -8.29
N TRP A 64 -16.66 -4.56 -8.42
CA TRP A 64 -15.91 -3.95 -7.33
C TRP A 64 -16.44 -2.56 -7.00
N SER A 65 -16.56 -2.26 -5.71
CA SER A 65 -16.93 -0.93 -5.23
C SER A 65 -16.14 -0.56 -3.98
N ALA A 66 -15.79 0.72 -3.86
CA ALA A 66 -15.33 1.29 -2.61
C ALA A 66 -16.53 1.74 -1.77
N GLU A 67 -16.40 1.62 -0.45
CA GLU A 67 -17.31 2.20 0.52
C GLU A 67 -17.14 3.72 0.51
N THR A 68 -18.24 4.40 0.23
CA THR A 68 -18.28 5.86 0.13
C THR A 68 -19.19 6.41 1.22
N ALA A 69 -18.96 7.67 1.61
CA ALA A 69 -19.81 8.36 2.57
C ALA A 69 -21.29 8.37 2.10
N PRO A 70 -22.26 8.39 3.04
CA PRO A 70 -23.68 8.48 2.70
C PRO A 70 -23.94 9.72 1.84
N GLY A 71 -24.65 9.53 0.71
CA GLY A 71 -24.92 10.59 -0.27
C GLY A 71 -23.93 10.67 -1.44
N VAL A 72 -22.79 9.97 -1.38
CA VAL A 72 -21.86 9.88 -2.51
C VAL A 72 -22.25 8.71 -3.41
N HIS A 73 -22.28 8.96 -4.73
CA HIS A 73 -22.64 7.93 -5.70
C HIS A 73 -21.57 6.82 -5.74
N ARG A 74 -21.94 5.62 -5.30
CA ARG A 74 -21.04 4.47 -5.27
C ARG A 74 -20.73 4.02 -6.70
N ARG A 75 -19.45 3.89 -7.02
CA ARG A 75 -19.00 3.46 -8.35
C ARG A 75 -18.75 1.96 -8.40
N LEU A 76 -19.17 1.35 -9.50
CA LEU A 76 -19.02 -0.08 -9.77
C LEU A 76 -17.98 -0.28 -10.87
N PHE A 77 -17.01 -1.14 -10.61
CA PHE A 77 -15.92 -1.45 -11.53
C PHE A 77 -15.86 -2.95 -11.81
N ARG A 78 -15.70 -3.36 -13.06
CA ARG A 78 -15.62 -4.80 -13.39
C ARG A 78 -14.38 -5.49 -12.83
N LYS A 79 -13.26 -4.75 -12.73
CA LYS A 79 -11.98 -5.23 -12.22
C LYS A 79 -11.45 -4.28 -11.15
N VAL A 80 -10.76 -4.83 -10.16
CA VAL A 80 -10.05 -4.05 -9.12
C VAL A 80 -9.00 -3.11 -9.73
N HIS A 81 -8.34 -3.52 -10.81
CA HIS A 81 -7.39 -2.66 -11.52
C HIS A 81 -8.05 -1.36 -12.01
N ASN A 82 -9.27 -1.44 -12.57
CA ASN A 82 -9.99 -0.27 -13.05
C ASN A 82 -10.42 0.65 -11.90
N LEU A 83 -10.76 0.07 -10.74
CA LEU A 83 -11.05 0.83 -9.52
C LEU A 83 -9.80 1.62 -9.09
N LEU A 84 -8.63 0.99 -9.06
CA LEU A 84 -7.37 1.66 -8.71
C LEU A 84 -7.05 2.77 -9.74
N SER A 85 -7.12 2.48 -11.03
CA SER A 85 -6.87 3.48 -12.09
C SER A 85 -7.85 4.66 -12.03
N ALA A 86 -9.09 4.43 -11.59
CA ALA A 86 -10.03 5.52 -11.38
C ALA A 86 -9.54 6.45 -10.26
N PHE A 87 -9.09 5.89 -9.14
CA PHE A 87 -8.57 6.64 -7.99
C PHE A 87 -7.19 7.28 -8.20
N GLN A 88 -6.49 6.94 -9.29
CA GLN A 88 -5.28 7.68 -9.71
C GLN A 88 -5.61 9.10 -10.23
N LYS A 89 -6.86 9.34 -10.65
CA LYS A 89 -7.29 10.66 -11.12
C LYS A 89 -7.57 11.59 -9.94
N PRO A 90 -7.39 12.91 -10.10
CA PRO A 90 -7.80 13.88 -9.10
C PRO A 90 -9.33 13.92 -8.93
N ASN A 91 -9.80 14.40 -7.78
CA ASN A 91 -11.21 14.65 -7.45
C ASN A 91 -12.13 13.41 -7.54
N GLN A 92 -11.67 12.27 -7.03
CA GLN A 92 -12.42 11.00 -7.08
C GLN A 92 -13.03 10.58 -5.73
N GLY A 93 -13.09 11.50 -4.77
CA GLY A 93 -13.66 11.24 -3.45
C GLY A 93 -12.73 10.53 -2.46
N ILE A 94 -11.42 10.49 -2.76
CA ILE A 94 -10.37 10.07 -1.81
C ILE A 94 -9.47 11.26 -1.48
N VAL A 95 -8.72 11.14 -0.37
CA VAL A 95 -7.91 12.23 0.21
C VAL A 95 -6.84 12.74 -0.73
N THR A 96 -6.20 11.84 -1.49
CA THR A 96 -5.13 12.15 -2.45
C THR A 96 -5.16 11.11 -3.57
N PRO A 97 -4.87 11.47 -4.83
CA PRO A 97 -4.80 10.49 -5.90
C PRO A 97 -3.75 9.42 -5.62
N LEU A 98 -4.03 8.19 -6.06
CA LEU A 98 -3.09 7.08 -5.98
C LEU A 98 -1.92 7.37 -6.93
N GLN A 99 -0.71 7.48 -6.40
CA GLN A 99 0.47 7.84 -7.19
C GLN A 99 1.59 6.82 -7.03
N ASN A 100 1.84 6.39 -5.78
CA ASN A 100 3.01 5.58 -5.45
C ASN A 100 2.57 4.17 -5.00
N PRO A 101 2.50 3.19 -5.92
CA PRO A 101 2.10 1.82 -5.58
C PRO A 101 3.16 1.16 -4.68
N VAL A 102 2.78 0.80 -3.45
CA VAL A 102 3.64 0.01 -2.56
C VAL A 102 3.46 -1.46 -2.91
N VAL A 103 4.41 -2.00 -3.68
CA VAL A 103 4.36 -3.38 -4.18
C VAL A 103 4.71 -4.39 -3.09
N SER A 104 3.94 -5.48 -3.02
CA SER A 104 4.23 -6.57 -2.09
C SER A 104 5.43 -7.37 -2.58
N HIS A 105 6.44 -7.52 -1.72
CA HIS A 105 7.63 -8.33 -2.02
C HIS A 105 7.40 -9.83 -1.75
N ALA A 106 6.13 -10.28 -1.76
CA ALA A 106 5.76 -11.67 -1.53
C ALA A 106 6.33 -12.66 -2.57
N LYS A 107 7.04 -12.18 -3.60
CA LYS A 107 7.89 -12.97 -4.51
C LYS A 107 9.24 -12.31 -4.83
N SER A 108 9.96 -11.81 -3.83
CA SER A 108 11.42 -11.72 -3.94
C SER A 108 12.07 -12.09 -2.61
N SER A 109 12.34 -13.39 -2.45
CA SER A 109 13.45 -13.86 -1.64
C SER A 109 14.75 -13.29 -2.23
N GLY A 110 15.09 -12.07 -1.84
CA GLY A 110 16.31 -11.37 -2.21
C GLY A 110 16.69 -10.51 -1.03
N SER A 111 17.40 -11.10 -0.08
CA SER A 111 17.87 -10.49 1.15
C SER A 111 18.52 -9.11 0.90
N PRO A 112 18.25 -8.08 1.71
CA PRO A 112 18.99 -6.84 1.64
C PRO A 112 20.44 -7.12 2.05
N GLY A 113 21.38 -6.81 1.15
CA GLY A 113 22.80 -6.80 1.45
C GLY A 113 23.07 -5.86 2.62
N SER A 114 23.58 -6.43 3.71
CA SER A 114 24.10 -5.65 4.84
C SER A 114 25.35 -4.91 4.36
N ALA A 115 25.19 -3.62 4.03
CA ALA A 115 26.28 -2.70 3.81
C ALA A 115 26.93 -2.36 5.17
N GLY A 116 27.76 -3.26 5.68
CA GLY A 116 28.57 -3.09 6.88
C GLY A 116 29.98 -2.62 6.55
N GLY A 117 30.20 -1.30 6.65
CA GLY A 117 31.45 -0.65 7.05
C GLY A 117 32.79 -1.16 6.48
N ARG A 118 33.34 -0.41 5.53
CA ARG A 118 34.79 -0.36 5.27
C ARG A 118 35.54 -0.14 6.59
N LYS A 119 36.39 -1.08 6.99
CA LYS A 119 37.43 -0.85 8.01
C LYS A 119 38.52 0.05 7.42
N PRO A 120 38.83 1.23 7.98
CA PRO A 120 40.13 1.84 7.78
C PRO A 120 41.16 1.09 8.64
N ARG A 121 42.22 0.61 7.99
CA ARG A 121 43.41 0.02 8.60
C ARG A 121 44.49 1.10 8.68
N LEU A 122 45.39 0.93 9.67
CA LEU A 122 46.65 1.64 9.99
C LEU A 122 46.53 2.81 10.97
N GLN A 123 47.31 2.96 12.05
CA GLN A 123 48.38 2.22 12.74
C GLN A 123 48.53 2.88 14.14
N PRO A 124 49.05 2.22 15.20
CA PRO A 124 49.73 2.94 16.27
C PRO A 124 51.25 2.84 16.09
N SER A 125 51.85 4.02 15.92
CA SER A 125 53.26 4.30 16.16
C SER A 125 53.47 4.41 17.68
N THR A 126 54.44 3.68 18.21
CA THR A 126 55.07 4.08 19.48
C THR A 126 56.57 3.90 19.34
N ALA A 127 57.25 5.03 19.21
CA ALA A 127 58.64 5.23 19.59
C ALA A 127 58.67 5.65 21.07
N LEU A 128 59.34 4.87 21.91
CA LEU A 128 60.47 5.28 22.77
C LEU A 128 60.93 4.06 23.58
#